data_AF-A0A486S2U2-F1
#
_entry.id   AF-A0A486S2U2-F1
#
_cell.length_a   1.000
_cell.length_b   1.000
_cell.length_c   1.000
_cell.angle_alpha   90.00
_cell.angle_beta   90.00
_cell.angle_gamma   90.00
#
_symmetry.space_group_name_H-M   'P 1'
#
loop_
_entity.id
_entity.type
_entity.pdbx_description
1 polymer ?
#
loop_
_entity_poly.entity_id
_entity_poly.type
_entity_poly.pdbx_seq_one_letter_code
_entity_poly.pdbx_strand_id
1 'polypeptide(L)'
;MSEAIVPLSSIDAAEIRERVRAAGVVGAGGAGFPTHIKLQARVDTVLVNAAECEPMLKVDQQLMAQQADRLIRGLGYAMTATGAREGIIALKAKYAPAIAALTPRLPEWARLHILPDVYPAGDEVLTIWLATGRRVPPAALPVSVGVVVNNVQTVLNIARAVEQGYPVTRRTLTVNGAVALPLTLAVPLGISLREVLDLAGGATVDDPGFINGGPMMGSLITSLETPVTKTTGGLLVLPGNHPLIQRRRQDERTLLAIARTVCEQCRLCTDLCPRHLIGHELSPHLLVRAVNYRQAATPSLLLSALTCSECNVCESVACPVGISPMRINRLLKRELRAKNLRYDGPLRPADEMAKHRLVPVKRLISKLGLDPWYQEAPLTAVEPEVACVTLPLRQHIGISAVPCVAPGERVTRGQVLADIPADALGAPVHASIDGLVSAITEQAITLVRG
;
A
#
# COMPACT_ATOMS: atom_id res chain seq x y z
N MET A 1 -30.12 0.09 8.59
CA MET A 1 -30.61 0.48 7.24
C MET A 1 -30.14 -0.60 6.28
N SER A 2 -31.04 -1.26 5.55
CA SER A 2 -30.64 -2.23 4.51
C SER A 2 -29.84 -1.51 3.44
N GLU A 3 -28.66 -2.01 3.08
CA GLU A 3 -27.85 -1.46 1.99
C GLU A 3 -28.69 -1.50 0.71
N ALA A 4 -29.01 -0.34 0.13
CA ALA A 4 -29.61 -0.29 -1.19
C ALA A 4 -28.58 -0.77 -2.21
N ILE A 5 -28.75 -1.98 -2.72
CA ILE A 5 -27.85 -2.59 -3.71
C ILE A 5 -28.21 -2.01 -5.08
N VAL A 6 -27.25 -1.39 -5.77
CA VAL A 6 -27.41 -0.95 -7.16
C VAL A 6 -27.12 -2.13 -8.09
N PRO A 7 -28.08 -2.59 -8.91
CA PRO A 7 -27.82 -3.65 -9.89
C PRO A 7 -26.69 -3.26 -10.85
N LEU A 8 -25.76 -4.17 -11.13
CA LEU A 8 -24.64 -3.92 -12.06
C LEU A 8 -25.12 -3.52 -13.47
N SER A 9 -26.30 -4.00 -13.88
CA SER A 9 -26.88 -3.74 -15.20
C SER A 9 -27.51 -2.35 -15.33
N SER A 10 -27.69 -1.61 -14.23
CA SER A 10 -28.41 -0.33 -14.22
C SER A 10 -27.50 0.90 -14.05
N ILE A 11 -26.18 0.70 -13.98
CA ILE A 11 -25.22 1.80 -13.83
C ILE A 11 -24.11 1.66 -14.88
N ASP A 12 -23.83 2.75 -15.60
CA ASP A 12 -22.83 2.74 -16.65
C ASP A 12 -21.41 3.02 -16.14
N ALA A 13 -20.43 2.80 -17.02
CA ALA A 13 -19.02 2.98 -16.70
C ALA A 13 -18.65 4.44 -16.36
N ALA A 14 -19.32 5.43 -16.95
CA ALA A 14 -19.03 6.84 -16.70
C ALA A 14 -19.55 7.26 -15.32
N GLU A 15 -20.75 6.83 -14.98
CA GLU A 15 -21.36 7.09 -13.68
C GLU A 15 -20.57 6.42 -12.54
N ILE A 16 -20.11 5.17 -12.71
CA ILE A 16 -19.23 4.52 -11.74
C ILE A 16 -17.97 5.36 -11.49
N ARG A 17 -17.31 5.82 -12.56
CA ARG A 17 -16.08 6.63 -12.44
C ARG A 17 -16.33 7.95 -11.72
N GLU A 18 -17.45 8.62 -12.02
CA GLU A 18 -17.78 9.88 -11.37
C GLU A 18 -18.13 9.69 -9.89
N ARG A 19 -18.94 8.68 -9.53
CA ARG A 19 -19.24 8.37 -8.13
C ARG A 19 -17.95 8.04 -7.35
N VAL A 20 -17.02 7.29 -7.96
CA VAL A 20 -15.71 6.98 -7.37
C VAL A 20 -14.82 8.21 -7.24
N ARG A 21 -14.85 9.15 -8.20
CA ARG A 21 -14.14 10.43 -8.13
C ARG A 21 -14.70 11.29 -7.01
N ALA A 22 -16.02 11.52 -7.01
CA ALA A 22 -16.73 12.34 -6.03
C ALA A 22 -16.49 11.82 -4.61
N ALA A 23 -16.52 10.50 -4.39
CA ALA A 23 -16.23 9.90 -3.09
C ALA A 23 -14.75 10.00 -2.65
N GLY A 24 -13.86 10.49 -3.52
CA GLY A 24 -12.44 10.65 -3.24
C GLY A 24 -11.69 9.33 -3.06
N VAL A 25 -12.08 8.26 -3.77
CA VAL A 25 -11.46 6.94 -3.64
C VAL A 25 -10.07 6.93 -4.27
N VAL A 26 -9.09 6.44 -3.51
CA VAL A 26 -7.70 6.28 -3.95
C VAL A 26 -7.20 4.86 -3.65
N GLY A 27 -6.10 4.47 -4.30
CA GLY A 27 -5.41 3.21 -4.05
C GLY A 27 -4.91 3.09 -2.60
N ALA A 28 -5.63 2.34 -1.77
CA ALA A 28 -5.39 2.22 -0.34
C ALA A 28 -4.12 1.44 0.04
N GLY A 29 -3.57 0.63 -0.88
CA GLY A 29 -2.42 -0.26 -0.61
C GLY A 29 -1.04 0.31 -0.94
N GLY A 30 -0.93 1.59 -1.30
CA GLY A 30 0.34 2.16 -1.76
C GLY A 30 0.31 3.68 -1.86
N ALA A 31 0.87 4.25 -2.94
CA ALA A 31 1.03 5.70 -3.12
C ALA A 31 -0.29 6.48 -3.33
N GLY A 32 -1.46 5.85 -3.17
CA GLY A 32 -2.75 6.54 -3.27
C GLY A 32 -3.16 6.92 -4.68
N PHE A 33 -2.79 6.16 -5.72
CA PHE A 33 -3.18 6.54 -7.09
C PHE A 33 -4.72 6.71 -7.20
N PRO A 34 -5.25 7.81 -7.77
CA PRO A 34 -6.68 8.04 -7.88
C PRO A 34 -7.42 6.92 -8.61
N THR A 35 -8.40 6.32 -7.93
CA THR A 35 -9.03 5.08 -8.42
C THR A 35 -9.88 5.32 -9.66
N HIS A 36 -10.58 6.46 -9.74
CA HIS A 36 -11.38 6.80 -10.91
C HIS A 36 -10.55 6.88 -12.21
N ILE A 37 -9.28 7.31 -12.13
CA ILE A 37 -8.34 7.29 -13.27
C ILE A 37 -7.94 5.85 -13.62
N LYS A 38 -7.65 5.00 -12.62
CA LYS A 38 -7.41 3.55 -12.87
C LYS A 38 -8.59 2.90 -13.60
N LEU A 39 -9.82 3.28 -13.23
CA LEU A 39 -11.06 2.76 -13.81
C LEU A 39 -11.36 3.28 -15.22
N GLN A 40 -10.60 4.26 -15.75
CA GLN A 40 -10.69 4.67 -17.16
C GLN A 40 -9.98 3.68 -18.09
N ALA A 41 -9.07 2.86 -17.57
CA ALA A 41 -8.33 1.90 -18.37
C ALA A 41 -9.27 0.87 -19.02
N ARG A 42 -8.98 0.50 -20.27
CA ARG A 42 -9.61 -0.62 -20.94
C ARG A 42 -8.73 -1.85 -20.80
N VAL A 43 -9.22 -2.85 -20.07
CA VAL A 43 -8.48 -4.08 -19.77
C VAL A 43 -9.41 -5.28 -19.85
N ASP A 44 -8.85 -6.47 -20.01
CA ASP A 44 -9.62 -7.71 -20.00
C ASP A 44 -9.77 -8.31 -18.58
N THR A 45 -8.86 -7.96 -17.66
CA THR A 45 -8.81 -8.51 -16.30
C THR A 45 -8.76 -7.40 -15.23
N VAL A 46 -9.63 -7.50 -14.22
CA VAL A 46 -9.46 -6.75 -12.96
C VAL A 46 -8.98 -7.71 -11.87
N LEU A 47 -7.85 -7.38 -11.26
CA LEU A 47 -7.23 -8.16 -10.20
C LEU A 47 -7.32 -7.44 -8.86
N VAL A 48 -7.93 -8.09 -7.87
CA VAL A 48 -7.88 -7.68 -6.48
C VAL A 48 -6.62 -8.28 -5.85
N ASN A 49 -5.66 -7.42 -5.52
CA ASN A 49 -4.51 -7.82 -4.73
C ASN A 49 -4.95 -7.93 -3.27
N ALA A 50 -5.29 -9.15 -2.87
CA ALA A 50 -5.73 -9.54 -1.54
C ALA A 50 -4.64 -10.29 -0.76
N ALA A 51 -3.40 -10.25 -1.24
CA ALA A 51 -2.25 -10.83 -0.58
C ALA A 51 -1.50 -9.77 0.21
N GLU A 52 -2.02 -9.41 1.39
CA GLU A 52 -1.30 -8.60 2.37
C GLU A 52 0.04 -9.30 2.71
N CYS A 53 1.13 -8.74 2.19
CA CYS A 53 2.46 -9.33 2.27
C CYS A 53 3.35 -8.68 3.32
N GLU A 54 2.98 -7.49 3.78
CA GLU A 54 3.58 -6.89 4.95
C GLU A 54 3.29 -7.76 6.19
N PRO A 55 4.31 -8.37 6.82
CA PRO A 55 4.10 -9.10 8.07
C PRO A 55 3.44 -8.20 9.12
N MET A 56 2.68 -8.79 10.05
CA MET A 56 1.98 -8.12 11.16
C MET A 56 0.78 -7.23 10.78
N LEU A 57 0.62 -6.84 9.52
CA LEU A 57 -0.64 -6.25 9.05
C LEU A 57 -1.67 -7.36 8.82
N LYS A 58 -2.93 -7.08 9.15
CA LYS A 58 -4.00 -8.07 9.21
C LYS A 58 -5.29 -7.56 8.56
N VAL A 59 -5.27 -6.44 7.86
CA VAL A 59 -6.47 -5.71 7.47
C VAL A 59 -7.25 -6.46 6.39
N ASP A 60 -6.58 -6.77 5.28
CA ASP A 60 -7.25 -7.21 4.06
C ASP A 60 -7.96 -8.56 4.28
N GLN A 61 -7.30 -9.52 4.94
CA GLN A 61 -7.89 -10.84 5.23
C GLN A 61 -9.15 -10.75 6.09
N GLN A 62 -9.19 -9.82 7.05
CA GLN A 62 -10.31 -9.67 7.98
C GLN A 62 -11.48 -8.94 7.32
N LEU A 63 -11.18 -7.92 6.50
CA LEU A 63 -12.20 -7.23 5.72
C LEU A 63 -12.85 -8.14 4.67
N MET A 64 -12.08 -8.99 3.99
CA MET A 64 -12.65 -9.96 3.06
C MET A 64 -13.58 -10.96 3.76
N ALA A 65 -13.20 -11.45 4.94
CA ALA A 65 -14.03 -12.37 5.71
C ALA A 65 -15.35 -11.74 6.16
N GLN A 66 -15.34 -10.47 6.58
CA GLN A 66 -16.53 -9.76 7.07
C GLN A 66 -17.38 -9.12 5.97
N GLN A 67 -16.79 -8.76 4.82
CA GLN A 67 -17.42 -7.94 3.78
C GLN A 67 -17.34 -8.58 2.39
N ALA A 68 -17.40 -9.90 2.31
CA ALA A 68 -17.30 -10.67 1.05
C ALA A 68 -18.30 -10.18 -0.01
N ASP A 69 -19.57 -9.98 0.35
CA ASP A 69 -20.61 -9.50 -0.58
C ASP A 69 -20.24 -8.14 -1.19
N ARG A 70 -19.81 -7.20 -0.36
CA ARG A 70 -19.39 -5.87 -0.80
C ARG A 70 -18.16 -5.93 -1.69
N LEU A 71 -17.21 -6.83 -1.40
CA LEU A 71 -16.02 -7.01 -2.22
C LEU A 71 -16.37 -7.50 -3.62
N ILE A 72 -17.26 -8.49 -3.74
CA ILE A 72 -17.71 -9.03 -5.03
C ILE A 72 -18.43 -7.94 -5.85
N ARG A 73 -19.31 -7.15 -5.23
CA ARG A 73 -19.98 -6.03 -5.92
C ARG A 73 -18.99 -4.95 -6.36
N GLY A 74 -18.06 -4.57 -5.49
CA GLY A 74 -16.99 -3.63 -5.82
C GLY A 74 -16.12 -4.08 -6.99
N LEU A 75 -15.80 -5.38 -7.06
CA LEU A 75 -15.09 -5.98 -8.18
C LEU A 75 -15.94 -5.90 -9.46
N GLY A 76 -17.23 -6.20 -9.37
CA GLY A 76 -18.18 -6.05 -10.47
C GLY A 76 -18.22 -4.62 -11.02
N TYR A 77 -18.33 -3.59 -10.16
CA TYR A 77 -18.30 -2.19 -10.61
C TYR A 77 -16.96 -1.83 -11.27
N ALA A 78 -15.83 -2.31 -10.73
CA ALA A 78 -14.53 -2.08 -11.34
C ALA A 78 -14.43 -2.74 -12.73
N MET A 79 -15.00 -3.93 -12.90
CA MET A 79 -15.05 -4.62 -14.19
C MET A 79 -15.95 -3.89 -15.20
N THR A 80 -17.15 -3.47 -14.79
CA THR A 80 -18.04 -2.65 -15.63
C THR A 80 -17.35 -1.37 -16.09
N ALA A 81 -16.66 -0.67 -15.19
CA ALA A 81 -15.98 0.59 -15.51
C ALA A 81 -14.84 0.42 -16.52
N THR A 82 -14.13 -0.70 -16.47
CA THR A 82 -12.94 -1.01 -17.29
C THR A 82 -13.23 -1.86 -18.53
N GLY A 83 -14.43 -2.43 -18.64
CA GLY A 83 -14.80 -3.38 -19.70
C GLY A 83 -14.17 -4.77 -19.54
N ALA A 84 -13.65 -5.10 -18.36
CA ALA A 84 -13.02 -6.39 -18.08
C ALA A 84 -14.04 -7.53 -18.07
N ARG A 85 -13.57 -8.72 -18.50
CA ARG A 85 -14.37 -9.95 -18.58
C ARG A 85 -14.05 -10.92 -17.47
N GLU A 86 -12.84 -10.83 -16.89
CA GLU A 86 -12.39 -11.68 -15.80
C GLU A 86 -12.07 -10.85 -14.54
N GLY A 87 -12.60 -11.28 -13.40
CA GLY A 87 -12.25 -10.80 -12.08
C GLY A 87 -11.40 -11.84 -11.33
N ILE A 88 -10.25 -11.44 -10.81
CA ILE A 88 -9.38 -12.32 -10.03
C ILE A 88 -9.21 -11.76 -8.63
N ILE A 89 -9.51 -12.54 -7.60
CA ILE A 89 -9.14 -12.20 -6.22
C ILE A 89 -7.92 -13.04 -5.85
N ALA A 90 -6.75 -12.42 -5.76
CA ALA A 90 -5.48 -13.10 -5.48
C ALA A 90 -5.15 -13.03 -3.98
N LEU A 91 -5.27 -14.15 -3.28
CA LEU A 91 -5.10 -14.23 -1.82
C LEU A 91 -4.30 -15.46 -1.39
N LYS A 92 -3.96 -15.56 -0.11
CA LYS A 92 -3.15 -16.67 0.44
C LYS A 92 -4.01 -17.81 0.96
N ALA A 93 -3.52 -19.04 0.85
CA ALA A 93 -4.20 -20.24 1.34
C ALA A 93 -4.61 -20.17 2.83
N LYS A 94 -3.78 -19.51 3.65
CA LYS A 94 -4.02 -19.35 5.10
C LYS A 94 -5.19 -18.42 5.46
N TYR A 95 -5.71 -17.64 4.50
CA TYR A 95 -6.87 -16.78 4.73
C TYR A 95 -8.18 -17.58 4.63
N ALA A 96 -8.24 -18.72 5.33
CA ALA A 96 -9.35 -19.67 5.27
C ALA A 96 -10.72 -19.02 5.56
N PRO A 97 -10.86 -18.10 6.54
CA PRO A 97 -12.13 -17.39 6.75
C PRO A 97 -12.57 -16.56 5.54
N ALA A 98 -11.64 -15.89 4.87
CA ALA A 98 -11.93 -15.11 3.67
C ALA A 98 -12.31 -16.02 2.48
N ILE A 99 -11.60 -17.13 2.30
CA ILE A 99 -11.93 -18.13 1.26
C ILE A 99 -13.34 -18.68 1.51
N ALA A 100 -13.65 -19.09 2.74
CA ALA A 100 -14.96 -19.63 3.09
C ALA A 100 -16.10 -18.61 2.87
N ALA A 101 -15.84 -17.33 3.14
CA ALA A 101 -16.82 -16.26 2.89
C ALA A 101 -17.00 -15.96 1.39
N LEU A 102 -15.91 -15.94 0.61
CA LEU A 102 -15.94 -15.55 -0.80
C LEU A 102 -16.44 -16.65 -1.74
N THR A 103 -15.99 -17.90 -1.56
CA THR A 103 -16.29 -19.01 -2.47
C THR A 103 -17.78 -19.16 -2.84
N PRO A 104 -18.74 -19.16 -1.90
CA PRO A 104 -20.16 -19.31 -2.25
C PRO A 104 -20.77 -18.09 -2.95
N ARG A 105 -20.04 -16.97 -3.03
CA ARG A 105 -20.50 -15.70 -3.61
C ARG A 105 -19.87 -15.40 -4.96
N LEU A 106 -19.00 -16.28 -5.47
CA LEU A 106 -18.30 -16.03 -6.73
C LEU A 106 -19.27 -16.17 -7.91
N PRO A 107 -19.46 -15.12 -8.71
CA PRO A 107 -20.12 -15.23 -10.00
C PRO A 107 -19.22 -15.91 -11.04
N GLU A 108 -19.78 -16.33 -12.17
CA GLU A 108 -19.04 -17.00 -13.25
C GLU A 108 -17.84 -16.22 -13.80
N TRP A 109 -17.93 -14.88 -13.79
CA TRP A 109 -16.86 -14.00 -14.26
C TRP A 109 -15.73 -13.80 -13.24
N ALA A 110 -15.85 -14.32 -12.02
CA ALA A 110 -14.86 -14.17 -10.95
C ALA A 110 -14.26 -15.50 -10.51
N ARG A 111 -12.98 -15.47 -10.11
CA ARG A 111 -12.33 -16.61 -9.44
C ARG A 111 -11.37 -16.19 -8.34
N LEU A 112 -11.13 -17.10 -7.41
CA LEU A 112 -10.01 -16.99 -6.47
C LEU A 112 -8.73 -17.50 -7.13
N HIS A 113 -7.62 -16.83 -6.83
CA HIS A 113 -6.29 -17.33 -7.13
C HIS A 113 -5.50 -17.47 -5.83
N ILE A 114 -5.11 -18.70 -5.50
CA ILE A 114 -4.36 -19.00 -4.29
C ILE A 114 -2.87 -18.81 -4.54
N LEU A 115 -2.33 -17.75 -3.93
CA LEU A 115 -0.91 -17.43 -3.97
C LEU A 115 -0.12 -18.25 -2.93
N PRO A 116 1.15 -18.59 -3.24
CA PRO A 116 2.05 -19.19 -2.27
C PRO A 116 2.31 -18.24 -1.08
N ASP A 117 2.53 -18.78 0.13
CA ASP A 117 2.85 -17.98 1.33
C ASP A 117 4.31 -17.52 1.34
N VAL A 118 4.66 -16.72 0.34
CA VAL A 118 6.00 -16.17 0.12
C VAL A 118 5.95 -14.66 -0.05
N TYR A 119 7.06 -14.02 0.27
CA TYR A 119 7.27 -12.59 0.13
C TYR A 119 8.19 -12.30 -1.06
N PRO A 120 7.92 -11.26 -1.88
CA PRO A 120 6.77 -10.36 -1.85
C PRO A 120 5.69 -10.76 -2.87
N ALA A 121 4.94 -11.84 -2.63
CA ALA A 121 3.89 -12.27 -3.58
C ALA A 121 2.82 -11.20 -3.85
N GLY A 122 2.65 -10.24 -2.94
CA GLY A 122 1.73 -9.10 -3.02
C GLY A 122 2.34 -7.83 -3.63
N ASP A 123 3.58 -7.85 -4.12
CA ASP A 123 4.06 -6.81 -5.04
C ASP A 123 3.18 -6.83 -6.31
N GLU A 124 2.76 -5.65 -6.80
CA GLU A 124 1.76 -5.54 -7.87
C GLU A 124 2.15 -6.34 -9.13
N VAL A 125 3.42 -6.29 -9.55
CA VAL A 125 3.87 -6.97 -10.77
C VAL A 125 4.07 -8.46 -10.53
N LEU A 126 4.56 -8.85 -9.36
CA LEU A 126 4.64 -10.27 -9.00
C LEU A 126 3.25 -10.90 -8.88
N THR A 127 2.28 -10.19 -8.30
CA THR A 127 0.90 -10.66 -8.16
C THR A 127 0.29 -10.94 -9.52
N ILE A 128 0.48 -10.02 -10.49
CA ILE A 128 0.01 -10.20 -11.87
C ILE A 128 0.65 -11.45 -12.48
N TRP A 129 1.97 -11.61 -12.37
CA TRP A 129 2.67 -12.77 -12.92
C TRP A 129 2.21 -14.09 -12.30
N LEU A 130 2.09 -14.15 -10.98
CA LEU A 130 1.67 -15.36 -10.28
C LEU A 130 0.21 -15.72 -10.62
N ALA A 131 -0.67 -14.72 -10.73
CA ALA A 131 -2.11 -14.94 -10.94
C ALA A 131 -2.55 -15.12 -12.40
N THR A 132 -1.80 -14.56 -13.35
CA THR A 132 -2.18 -14.49 -14.78
C THR A 132 -1.11 -15.05 -15.71
N GLY A 133 0.12 -15.28 -15.25
CA GLY A 133 1.27 -15.61 -16.09
C GLY A 133 1.86 -14.43 -16.88
N ARG A 134 1.16 -13.29 -16.95
CA ARG A 134 1.60 -12.09 -17.67
C ARG A 134 2.70 -11.37 -16.90
N ARG A 135 3.69 -10.83 -17.60
CA ARG A 135 4.80 -10.09 -16.97
C ARG A 135 4.80 -8.65 -17.46
N VAL A 136 4.76 -7.71 -16.52
CA VAL A 136 4.76 -6.27 -16.83
C VAL A 136 6.18 -5.84 -17.23
N PRO A 137 6.38 -5.26 -18.43
CA PRO A 137 7.68 -4.77 -18.85
C PRO A 137 8.24 -3.69 -17.90
N PRO A 138 9.57 -3.49 -17.86
CA PRO A 138 10.17 -2.38 -17.13
C PRO A 138 9.56 -1.03 -17.53
N ALA A 139 9.36 -0.15 -16.55
CA ALA A 139 8.75 1.18 -16.71
C ALA A 139 7.31 1.23 -17.28
N ALA A 140 6.72 0.08 -17.63
CA ALA A 140 5.33 -0.03 -18.03
C ALA A 140 4.40 -0.15 -16.82
N LEU A 141 3.12 0.14 -17.05
CA LEU A 141 2.04 -0.01 -16.08
C LEU A 141 1.27 -1.32 -16.32
N PRO A 142 0.61 -1.90 -15.31
CA PRO A 142 -0.21 -3.12 -15.47
C PRO A 142 -1.19 -3.12 -16.66
N VAL A 143 -1.71 -1.95 -17.02
CA VAL A 143 -2.62 -1.79 -18.17
C VAL A 143 -1.99 -2.23 -19.50
N SER A 144 -0.65 -2.17 -19.63
CA SER A 144 0.06 -2.60 -20.84
C SER A 144 -0.01 -4.10 -21.07
N VAL A 145 -0.40 -4.88 -20.06
CA VAL A 145 -0.62 -6.32 -20.15
C VAL A 145 -2.08 -6.68 -19.92
N GLY A 146 -3.01 -5.72 -20.07
CA GLY A 146 -4.44 -5.95 -19.97
C GLY A 146 -4.95 -6.20 -18.55
N VAL A 147 -4.28 -5.67 -17.52
CA VAL A 147 -4.68 -5.87 -16.12
C VAL A 147 -4.77 -4.54 -15.36
N VAL A 148 -5.83 -4.36 -14.58
CA VAL A 148 -5.90 -3.33 -13.53
C VAL A 148 -5.84 -3.99 -12.17
N VAL A 149 -4.97 -3.50 -11.28
CA VAL A 149 -4.81 -4.01 -9.92
C VAL A 149 -5.34 -3.03 -8.89
N ASN A 150 -6.18 -3.52 -7.98
CA ASN A 150 -6.73 -2.78 -6.84
C ASN A 150 -6.54 -3.56 -5.53
N ASN A 151 -6.28 -2.85 -4.42
CA ASN A 151 -6.27 -3.44 -3.09
C ASN A 151 -7.71 -3.68 -2.58
N VAL A 152 -7.87 -4.61 -1.63
CA VAL A 152 -9.18 -4.96 -1.01
C VAL A 152 -9.93 -3.73 -0.52
N GLN A 153 -9.30 -2.86 0.29
CA GLN A 153 -9.97 -1.65 0.79
C GLN A 153 -10.38 -0.70 -0.32
N THR A 154 -9.59 -0.59 -1.40
CA THR A 154 -9.98 0.20 -2.57
C THR A 154 -11.27 -0.31 -3.19
N VAL A 155 -11.38 -1.64 -3.38
CA VAL A 155 -12.56 -2.28 -3.99
C VAL A 155 -13.81 -2.11 -3.11
N LEU A 156 -13.65 -2.26 -1.79
CA LEU A 156 -14.74 -1.99 -0.84
C LEU A 156 -15.20 -0.53 -0.89
N ASN A 157 -14.27 0.42 -1.04
CA ASN A 157 -14.60 1.83 -1.20
C ASN A 157 -15.27 2.14 -2.55
N ILE A 158 -14.92 1.44 -3.63
CA ILE A 158 -15.64 1.54 -4.92
C ILE A 158 -17.11 1.17 -4.72
N ALA A 159 -17.40 0.04 -4.06
CA ALA A 159 -18.77 -0.39 -3.81
C ALA A 159 -19.57 0.66 -3.01
N ARG A 160 -19.00 1.19 -1.92
CA ARG A 160 -19.66 2.23 -1.10
C ARG A 160 -19.88 3.53 -1.85
N ALA A 161 -18.91 3.95 -2.66
CA ALA A 161 -19.03 5.14 -3.50
C ALA A 161 -20.18 4.97 -4.51
N VAL A 162 -20.25 3.83 -5.17
CA VAL A 162 -21.27 3.55 -6.18
C VAL A 162 -22.65 3.37 -5.55
N GLU A 163 -22.80 2.59 -4.50
CA GLU A 163 -24.10 2.23 -3.93
C GLU A 163 -24.70 3.36 -3.09
N GLN A 164 -23.86 4.05 -2.31
CA GLN A 164 -24.31 4.94 -1.23
C GLN A 164 -23.89 6.39 -1.45
N GLY A 165 -23.09 6.69 -2.49
CA GLY A 165 -22.41 7.98 -2.60
C GLY A 165 -21.48 8.25 -1.42
N TYR A 166 -21.06 7.23 -0.69
CA TYR A 166 -20.38 7.40 0.59
C TYR A 166 -18.88 7.71 0.36
N PRO A 167 -18.40 8.89 0.77
CA PRO A 167 -17.01 9.27 0.57
C PRO A 167 -16.05 8.53 1.51
N VAL A 168 -14.77 8.48 1.13
CA VAL A 168 -13.73 7.89 1.97
C VAL A 168 -13.42 8.84 3.14
N THR A 169 -14.09 8.60 4.27
CA THR A 169 -13.95 9.35 5.53
C THR A 169 -13.20 8.58 6.61
N ARG A 170 -13.00 7.28 6.42
CA ARG A 170 -12.35 6.38 7.39
C ARG A 170 -11.30 5.52 6.73
N ARG A 171 -10.34 5.07 7.55
CA ARG A 171 -9.28 4.15 7.16
C ARG A 171 -9.24 2.97 8.12
N THR A 172 -9.25 1.76 7.57
CA THR A 172 -9.00 0.55 8.38
C THR A 172 -7.51 0.25 8.38
N LEU A 173 -6.94 0.12 9.58
CA LEU A 173 -5.52 -0.12 9.79
C LEU A 173 -5.30 -1.09 10.95
N THR A 174 -4.16 -1.77 10.94
CA THR A 174 -3.73 -2.65 12.04
C THR A 174 -2.74 -1.91 12.94
N VAL A 175 -2.93 -2.00 14.26
CA VAL A 175 -1.96 -1.63 15.29
C VAL A 175 -1.40 -2.91 15.90
N ASN A 176 -0.07 -3.10 15.83
CA ASN A 176 0.55 -4.35 16.25
C ASN A 176 1.96 -4.11 16.81
N GLY A 177 2.52 -5.15 17.42
CA GLY A 177 3.85 -5.15 18.02
C GLY A 177 3.83 -4.96 19.53
N ALA A 178 4.72 -4.13 20.05
CA ALA A 178 4.86 -3.82 21.48
C ALA A 178 3.77 -2.83 21.96
N VAL A 179 2.51 -3.25 21.87
CA VAL A 179 1.32 -2.53 22.36
C VAL A 179 0.52 -3.39 23.32
N ALA A 180 -0.24 -2.76 24.22
CA ALA A 180 -1.00 -3.47 25.25
C ALA A 180 -2.16 -4.27 24.66
N LEU A 181 -2.83 -3.72 23.65
CA LEU A 181 -3.95 -4.32 22.94
C LEU A 181 -3.70 -4.22 21.43
N PRO A 182 -3.12 -5.24 20.78
CA PRO A 182 -3.04 -5.29 19.33
C PRO A 182 -4.44 -5.45 18.74
N LEU A 183 -4.76 -4.62 17.75
CA LEU A 183 -6.09 -4.63 17.12
C LEU A 183 -6.04 -4.13 15.68
N THR A 184 -7.10 -4.43 14.95
CA THR A 184 -7.41 -3.78 13.68
C THR A 184 -8.72 -3.02 13.85
N LEU A 185 -8.79 -1.79 13.34
CA LEU A 185 -9.99 -0.95 13.50
C LEU A 185 -10.10 0.07 12.37
N ALA A 186 -11.33 0.56 12.16
CA ALA A 186 -11.60 1.68 11.26
C ALA A 186 -11.58 2.99 12.05
N VAL A 187 -10.68 3.91 11.69
CA VAL A 187 -10.58 5.24 12.33
C VAL A 187 -10.94 6.36 11.35
N PRO A 188 -11.45 7.51 11.82
CA PRO A 188 -11.62 8.70 11.01
C PRO A 188 -10.30 9.11 10.34
N LEU A 189 -10.35 9.55 9.09
CA LEU A 189 -9.18 10.21 8.48
C LEU A 189 -8.83 11.47 9.27
N GLY A 190 -7.53 11.73 9.42
CA GLY A 190 -7.01 12.88 10.13
C GLY A 190 -6.85 12.73 11.64
N ILE A 191 -7.32 11.62 12.24
CA ILE A 191 -6.95 11.26 13.62
C ILE A 191 -5.42 11.16 13.74
N SER A 192 -4.86 11.57 14.87
CA SER A 192 -3.43 11.43 15.12
C SER A 192 -3.01 9.96 15.30
N LEU A 193 -1.77 9.62 14.96
CA LEU A 193 -1.23 8.29 15.29
C LEU A 193 -1.05 8.09 16.80
N ARG A 194 -0.99 9.18 17.59
CA ARG A 194 -1.04 9.13 19.05
C ARG A 194 -2.36 8.55 19.53
N GLU A 195 -3.49 9.12 19.13
CA GLU A 195 -4.80 8.61 19.52
C GLU A 195 -5.01 7.17 19.04
N VAL A 196 -4.48 6.81 17.86
CA VAL A 196 -4.49 5.41 17.38
C VAL A 196 -3.69 4.48 18.29
N LEU A 197 -2.55 4.92 18.81
CA LEU A 197 -1.75 4.18 19.78
C LEU A 197 -2.49 4.05 21.12
N ASP A 198 -3.17 5.11 21.56
CA ASP A 198 -3.95 5.11 22.81
C ASP A 198 -5.13 4.12 22.73
N LEU A 199 -5.78 4.01 21.56
CA LEU A 199 -6.80 2.97 21.30
C LEU A 199 -6.25 1.54 21.39
N ALA A 200 -4.94 1.36 21.21
CA ALA A 200 -4.23 0.11 21.43
C ALA A 200 -3.67 -0.05 22.86
N GLY A 201 -4.06 0.85 23.78
CA GLY A 201 -3.62 0.83 25.18
C GLY A 201 -2.17 1.28 25.39
N GLY A 202 -1.57 1.98 24.43
CA GLY A 202 -0.21 2.49 24.54
C GLY A 202 0.88 1.47 24.20
N ALA A 203 2.13 1.94 24.16
CA ALA A 203 3.31 1.09 23.98
C ALA A 203 3.66 0.35 25.29
N THR A 204 4.16 -0.87 25.17
CA THR A 204 4.57 -1.71 26.31
C THR A 204 6.08 -1.73 26.57
N VAL A 205 6.81 -0.80 25.94
CA VAL A 205 8.27 -0.69 26.01
C VAL A 205 8.69 0.77 26.18
N ASP A 206 9.82 1.02 26.85
CA ASP A 206 10.23 2.37 27.28
C ASP A 206 10.71 3.30 26.15
N ASP A 207 11.50 2.78 25.18
CA ASP A 207 11.92 3.50 23.97
C ASP A 207 11.24 2.86 22.75
N PRO A 208 9.98 3.18 22.43
CA PRO A 208 9.32 2.62 21.26
C PRO A 208 9.77 3.32 19.97
N GLY A 209 10.03 2.50 18.94
CA GLY A 209 10.10 2.93 17.55
C GLY A 209 8.79 2.64 16.81
N PHE A 210 8.38 3.55 15.94
CA PHE A 210 7.09 3.49 15.24
C PHE A 210 7.29 3.38 13.73
N ILE A 211 6.59 2.46 13.08
CA ILE A 211 6.59 2.29 11.63
C ILE A 211 5.17 2.50 11.09
N ASN A 212 5.03 3.36 10.08
CA ASN A 212 3.80 3.50 9.29
C ASN A 212 3.81 2.44 8.16
N GLY A 213 2.84 1.54 8.18
CA GLY A 213 2.76 0.39 7.30
C GLY A 213 3.45 -0.83 7.92
N GLY A 214 3.98 -1.71 7.07
CA GLY A 214 4.58 -2.97 7.52
C GLY A 214 6.08 -2.93 7.76
N PRO A 215 6.67 -4.00 8.32
CA PRO A 215 8.09 -4.03 8.68
C PRO A 215 9.01 -4.06 7.44
N MET A 216 8.49 -4.44 6.27
CA MET A 216 9.26 -4.44 5.04
C MET A 216 9.20 -3.06 4.40
N MET A 217 8.10 -2.65 3.78
CA MET A 217 8.07 -1.41 3.00
C MET A 217 7.69 -0.16 3.80
N GLY A 218 7.30 -0.30 5.07
CA GLY A 218 6.88 0.82 5.92
C GLY A 218 8.00 1.79 6.29
N SER A 219 7.62 3.03 6.58
CA SER A 219 8.51 4.14 6.93
C SER A 219 8.55 4.39 8.43
N LEU A 220 9.72 4.81 8.94
CA LEU A 220 9.84 5.25 10.32
C LEU A 220 9.01 6.53 10.52
N ILE A 221 8.22 6.57 11.57
CA ILE A 221 7.48 7.75 12.02
C ILE A 221 8.38 8.54 12.98
N THR A 222 8.48 9.84 12.74
CA THR A 222 9.25 10.76 13.59
C THR A 222 8.37 11.54 14.57
N SER A 223 7.06 11.59 14.34
CA SER A 223 6.09 12.24 15.21
C SER A 223 4.76 11.49 15.20
N LEU A 224 4.22 11.17 16.37
CA LEU A 224 2.89 10.57 16.53
C LEU A 224 1.74 11.55 16.25
N GLU A 225 2.05 12.85 16.12
CA GLU A 225 1.07 13.85 15.68
C GLU A 225 0.79 13.76 14.17
N THR A 226 1.53 12.90 13.45
CA THR A 226 1.27 12.63 12.04
C THR A 226 -0.16 12.08 11.89
N PRO A 227 -1.00 12.66 11.01
CA PRO A 227 -2.37 12.21 10.86
C PRO A 227 -2.48 10.91 10.05
N VAL A 228 -3.52 10.12 10.33
CA VAL A 228 -3.94 9.00 9.48
C VAL A 228 -4.50 9.54 8.16
N THR A 229 -4.04 8.99 7.05
CA THR A 229 -4.48 9.34 5.69
C THR A 229 -5.07 8.12 4.98
N LYS A 230 -5.62 8.33 3.77
CA LYS A 230 -6.15 7.25 2.92
C LYS A 230 -5.13 6.15 2.60
N THR A 231 -3.82 6.42 2.74
CA THR A 231 -2.73 5.49 2.42
C THR A 231 -2.00 4.94 3.64
N THR A 232 -2.36 5.36 4.87
CA THR A 232 -1.76 4.83 6.09
C THR A 232 -1.98 3.31 6.17
N GLY A 233 -0.91 2.52 6.21
CA GLY A 233 -1.02 1.05 6.12
C GLY A 233 -1.30 0.37 7.46
N GLY A 234 -0.76 0.92 8.54
CA GLY A 234 -0.79 0.36 9.89
C GLY A 234 0.16 1.12 10.80
N LEU A 235 0.07 0.85 12.10
CA LEU A 235 1.02 1.36 13.10
C LEU A 235 1.71 0.15 13.76
N LEU A 236 2.99 -0.02 13.47
CA LEU A 236 3.80 -1.03 14.14
C LEU A 236 4.67 -0.38 15.21
N VAL A 237 4.61 -0.93 16.41
CA VAL A 237 5.41 -0.51 17.56
C VAL A 237 6.44 -1.58 17.84
N LEU A 238 7.72 -1.23 17.85
CA LEU A 238 8.81 -2.14 18.18
C LEU A 238 9.74 -1.47 19.17
N PRO A 239 10.53 -2.22 19.95
CA PRO A 239 11.60 -1.64 20.75
C PRO A 239 12.55 -0.77 19.90
N GLY A 240 13.03 0.32 20.46
CA GLY A 240 13.89 1.27 19.76
C GLY A 240 15.22 0.65 19.36
N ASN A 241 15.71 -0.31 20.14
CA ASN A 241 16.89 -1.13 19.83
C ASN A 241 16.63 -2.25 18.80
N HIS A 242 15.39 -2.44 18.35
CA HIS A 242 15.07 -3.45 17.35
C HIS A 242 15.81 -3.18 16.03
N PRO A 243 16.40 -4.19 15.35
CA PRO A 243 17.18 -3.98 14.13
C PRO A 243 16.45 -3.20 13.03
N LEU A 244 15.15 -3.44 12.84
CA LEU A 244 14.32 -2.70 11.87
C LEU A 244 14.17 -1.21 12.19
N ILE A 245 14.18 -0.82 13.47
CA ILE A 245 14.11 0.57 13.92
C ILE A 245 15.48 1.22 13.76
N GLN A 246 16.52 0.58 14.30
CA GLN A 246 17.90 1.06 14.23
C GLN A 246 18.34 1.31 12.78
N ARG A 247 18.07 0.37 11.87
CA ARG A 247 18.38 0.54 10.44
C ARG A 247 17.65 1.73 9.80
N ARG A 248 16.42 2.03 10.21
CA ARG A 248 15.68 3.18 9.66
C ARG A 248 16.12 4.51 10.26
N ARG A 249 16.66 4.52 11.49
CA ARG A 249 17.25 5.70 12.15
C ARG A 249 18.61 6.08 11.57
N GLN A 250 19.36 5.12 11.01
CA GLN A 250 20.68 5.38 10.41
C GLN A 250 20.62 6.40 9.28
N ASP A 251 21.54 7.37 9.26
CA ASP A 251 21.65 8.38 8.22
C ASP A 251 22.25 7.82 6.91
N GLU A 252 22.08 8.56 5.81
CA GLU A 252 22.52 8.14 4.47
C GLU A 252 24.05 8.05 4.34
N ARG A 253 24.81 8.91 5.04
CA ARG A 253 26.28 8.94 4.98
C ARG A 253 26.87 7.72 5.67
N THR A 254 26.38 7.40 6.87
CA THR A 254 26.78 6.19 7.61
C THR A 254 26.45 4.93 6.81
N LEU A 255 25.25 4.87 6.20
CA LEU A 255 24.87 3.75 5.35
C LEU A 255 25.83 3.54 4.18
N LEU A 256 26.19 4.59 3.45
CA LEU A 256 27.12 4.51 2.33
C LEU A 256 28.54 4.15 2.77
N ALA A 257 28.99 4.67 3.92
CA ALA A 257 30.29 4.34 4.49
C ALA A 257 30.39 2.85 4.85
N ILE A 258 29.41 2.30 5.56
CA ILE A 258 29.35 0.87 5.88
C ILE A 258 29.35 0.04 4.59
N ALA A 259 28.48 0.39 3.64
CA ALA A 259 28.39 -0.33 2.37
C ALA A 259 29.69 -0.32 1.56
N ARG A 260 30.49 0.75 1.64
CA ARG A 260 31.80 0.83 0.98
C ARG A 260 32.86 -0.03 1.67
N THR A 261 32.79 -0.17 2.98
CA THR A 261 33.81 -0.88 3.79
C THR A 261 33.56 -2.38 3.89
N VAL A 262 32.31 -2.81 4.09
CA VAL A 262 32.01 -4.22 4.44
C VAL A 262 31.42 -5.04 3.29
N CYS A 263 31.04 -4.42 2.17
CA CYS A 263 30.43 -5.15 1.06
C CYS A 263 31.44 -6.11 0.41
N GLU A 264 31.15 -7.40 0.49
CA GLU A 264 31.97 -8.48 -0.10
C GLU A 264 31.72 -8.70 -1.61
N GLN A 265 30.87 -7.87 -2.23
CA GLN A 265 30.56 -7.91 -3.66
C GLN A 265 29.95 -9.23 -4.18
N CYS A 266 29.38 -10.06 -3.29
CA CYS A 266 28.60 -11.23 -3.69
C CYS A 266 27.34 -10.87 -4.49
N ARG A 267 26.66 -11.88 -5.05
CA ARG A 267 25.47 -11.70 -5.91
C ARG A 267 24.12 -11.98 -5.21
N LEU A 268 24.12 -12.40 -3.95
CA LEU A 268 22.90 -12.86 -3.25
C LEU A 268 21.72 -11.87 -3.30
N CYS A 269 21.98 -10.57 -3.19
CA CYS A 269 20.94 -9.54 -3.27
C CYS A 269 20.28 -9.41 -4.65
N THR A 270 20.93 -9.88 -5.71
CA THR A 270 20.36 -10.00 -7.05
C THR A 270 19.68 -11.35 -7.25
N ASP A 271 20.27 -12.43 -6.77
CA ASP A 271 19.71 -13.78 -6.95
C ASP A 271 18.39 -13.97 -6.17
N LEU A 272 18.16 -13.16 -5.13
CA LEU A 272 16.89 -13.09 -4.40
C LEU A 272 16.02 -11.89 -4.79
N CYS A 273 16.43 -11.06 -5.77
CA CYS A 273 15.65 -9.89 -6.17
C CYS A 273 14.41 -10.32 -6.97
N PRO A 274 13.19 -10.06 -6.48
CA PRO A 274 11.96 -10.54 -7.13
C PRO A 274 11.76 -9.97 -8.53
N ARG A 275 12.21 -8.73 -8.79
CA ARG A 275 12.18 -8.12 -10.13
C ARG A 275 13.21 -8.76 -11.07
N HIS A 276 14.40 -9.08 -10.57
CA HIS A 276 15.40 -9.79 -11.35
C HIS A 276 14.89 -11.17 -11.79
N LEU A 277 14.29 -11.91 -10.85
CA LEU A 277 13.78 -13.26 -11.07
C LEU A 277 12.71 -13.34 -12.17
N ILE A 278 11.91 -12.29 -12.38
CA ILE A 278 10.89 -12.27 -13.43
C ILE A 278 11.37 -11.64 -14.75
N GLY A 279 12.66 -11.29 -14.85
CA GLY A 279 13.31 -10.86 -16.08
C GLY A 279 13.67 -9.37 -16.18
N HIS A 280 13.46 -8.56 -15.13
CA HIS A 280 13.97 -7.18 -15.14
C HIS A 280 15.50 -7.17 -14.95
N GLU A 281 16.22 -6.23 -15.56
CA GLU A 281 17.68 -6.15 -15.45
C GLU A 281 18.20 -5.63 -14.08
N LEU A 282 17.29 -5.39 -13.13
CA LEU A 282 17.61 -4.88 -11.80
C LEU A 282 18.62 -5.78 -11.08
N SER A 283 19.82 -5.25 -10.89
CA SER A 283 20.95 -5.99 -10.29
C SER A 283 21.47 -5.26 -9.05
N PRO A 284 20.85 -5.43 -7.86
CA PRO A 284 21.27 -4.72 -6.64
C PRO A 284 22.76 -4.80 -6.31
N HIS A 285 23.43 -5.95 -6.53
CA HIS A 285 24.88 -6.06 -6.26
C HIS A 285 25.71 -5.13 -7.15
N LEU A 286 25.36 -4.99 -8.43
CA LEU A 286 26.03 -4.09 -9.36
C LEU A 286 25.70 -2.62 -9.05
N LEU A 287 24.47 -2.32 -8.61
CA LEU A 287 24.11 -0.97 -8.19
C LEU A 287 24.89 -0.52 -6.97
N VAL A 288 25.07 -1.40 -5.97
CA VAL A 288 25.95 -1.12 -4.82
C VAL A 288 27.38 -0.86 -5.27
N ARG A 289 27.92 -1.70 -6.18
CA ARG A 289 29.27 -1.50 -6.74
C ARG A 289 29.39 -0.18 -7.50
N ALA A 290 28.41 0.18 -8.32
CA ALA A 290 28.40 1.40 -9.10
C ALA A 290 28.37 2.67 -8.23
N VAL A 291 27.63 2.64 -7.11
CA VAL A 291 27.60 3.75 -6.14
C VAL A 291 28.92 3.86 -5.37
N ASN A 292 29.49 2.73 -4.94
CA ASN A 292 30.76 2.71 -4.20
C ASN A 292 31.97 3.03 -5.08
N TYR A 293 31.97 2.58 -6.33
CA TYR A 293 33.06 2.68 -7.29
C TYR A 293 32.53 3.20 -8.62
N ARG A 294 32.62 4.53 -8.83
CA ARG A 294 32.03 5.20 -10.01
C ARG A 294 32.47 4.62 -11.36
N GLN A 295 33.65 3.98 -11.42
CA GLN A 295 34.15 3.33 -12.63
C GLN A 295 33.31 2.12 -13.08
N ALA A 296 32.56 1.49 -12.16
CA ALA A 296 31.69 0.36 -12.46
C ALA A 296 30.28 0.79 -12.94
N ALA A 297 29.99 2.10 -12.99
CA ALA A 297 28.67 2.61 -13.32
C ALA A 297 28.50 2.78 -14.84
N THR A 298 27.53 2.08 -15.43
CA THR A 298 27.03 2.37 -16.78
C THR A 298 25.65 3.05 -16.70
N PRO A 299 25.27 3.91 -17.66
CA PRO A 299 23.97 4.56 -17.65
C PRO A 299 22.79 3.59 -17.54
N SER A 300 22.79 2.52 -18.34
CA SER A 300 21.72 1.50 -18.32
C SER A 300 21.64 0.79 -16.97
N LEU A 301 22.78 0.42 -16.36
CA LEU A 301 22.81 -0.18 -15.03
C LEU A 301 22.17 0.75 -14.00
N LEU A 302 22.58 2.02 -13.94
CA LEU A 302 22.01 2.98 -12.98
C LEU A 302 20.50 3.16 -13.20
N LEU A 303 20.06 3.28 -14.45
CA LEU A 303 18.64 3.45 -14.79
C LEU A 303 17.79 2.24 -14.38
N SER A 304 18.36 1.02 -14.37
CA SER A 304 17.65 -0.18 -13.91
C SER A 304 17.11 -0.04 -12.48
N ALA A 305 17.70 0.82 -11.63
CA ALA A 305 17.25 1.12 -10.28
C ALA A 305 15.80 1.65 -10.21
N LEU A 306 15.32 2.28 -11.30
CA LEU A 306 13.95 2.80 -11.42
C LEU A 306 12.91 1.67 -11.41
N THR A 307 13.29 0.45 -11.77
CA THR A 307 12.40 -0.74 -11.82
C THR A 307 12.19 -1.40 -10.44
N CYS A 308 12.95 -0.97 -9.42
CA CYS A 308 12.89 -1.56 -8.08
C CYS A 308 11.56 -1.26 -7.38
N SER A 309 10.99 -2.31 -6.77
CA SER A 309 9.79 -2.23 -5.94
C SER A 309 10.04 -1.88 -4.48
N GLU A 310 11.30 -1.69 -4.06
CA GLU A 310 11.68 -1.30 -2.70
C GLU A 310 11.24 -2.30 -1.61
N CYS A 311 11.09 -3.59 -1.98
CA CYS A 311 10.61 -4.67 -1.11
C CYS A 311 11.55 -5.13 0.00
N ASN A 312 12.74 -4.55 0.17
CA ASN A 312 13.69 -4.92 1.24
C ASN A 312 14.24 -6.37 1.30
N VAL A 313 13.92 -7.26 0.35
CA VAL A 313 14.51 -8.62 0.34
C VAL A 313 16.04 -8.58 0.31
N CYS A 314 16.60 -7.67 -0.50
CA CYS A 314 18.05 -7.52 -0.65
C CYS A 314 18.79 -7.07 0.62
N GLU A 315 18.11 -6.37 1.52
CA GLU A 315 18.65 -5.85 2.79
C GLU A 315 18.34 -6.81 3.94
N SER A 316 17.07 -7.17 4.11
CA SER A 316 16.57 -7.89 5.28
C SER A 316 16.83 -9.39 5.25
N VAL A 317 17.02 -9.96 4.06
CA VAL A 317 17.16 -11.41 3.87
C VAL A 317 18.47 -11.77 3.20
N ALA A 318 18.79 -11.12 2.08
CA ALA A 318 19.85 -11.58 1.18
C ALA A 318 21.27 -11.20 1.63
N CYS A 319 21.46 -10.01 2.22
CA CYS A 319 22.79 -9.52 2.50
C CYS A 319 23.41 -10.20 3.74
N PRO A 320 24.53 -10.93 3.62
CA PRO A 320 25.15 -11.62 4.75
C PRO A 320 25.86 -10.65 5.71
N VAL A 321 26.39 -9.54 5.18
CA VAL A 321 27.14 -8.52 5.94
C VAL A 321 26.28 -7.34 6.41
N GLY A 322 24.96 -7.45 6.28
CA GLY A 322 24.01 -6.50 6.85
C GLY A 322 24.00 -5.09 6.22
N ILE A 323 24.55 -4.91 5.02
CA ILE A 323 24.37 -3.65 4.26
C ILE A 323 22.97 -3.58 3.66
N SER A 324 22.60 -2.40 3.17
CA SER A 324 21.27 -2.13 2.63
C SER A 324 21.33 -1.76 1.13
N PRO A 325 21.29 -2.75 0.21
CA PRO A 325 21.14 -2.46 -1.21
C PRO A 325 19.84 -1.74 -1.55
N MET A 326 18.75 -1.96 -0.79
CA MET A 326 17.47 -1.28 -1.02
C MET A 326 17.60 0.23 -0.81
N ARG A 327 18.08 0.68 0.37
CA ARG A 327 18.19 2.12 0.62
C ARG A 327 19.17 2.79 -0.36
N ILE A 328 20.28 2.14 -0.72
CA ILE A 328 21.19 2.64 -1.79
C ILE A 328 20.43 2.82 -3.10
N ASN A 329 19.64 1.82 -3.50
CA ASN A 329 18.80 1.93 -4.69
C ASN A 329 17.77 3.07 -4.58
N ARG A 330 17.19 3.30 -3.40
CA ARG A 330 16.23 4.39 -3.16
C ARG A 330 16.88 5.77 -3.31
N LEU A 331 18.12 5.94 -2.85
CA LEU A 331 18.91 7.17 -3.07
C LEU A 331 19.10 7.41 -4.57
N LEU A 332 19.55 6.40 -5.29
CA LEU A 332 19.74 6.48 -6.74
C LEU A 332 18.42 6.78 -7.47
N LYS A 333 17.32 6.13 -7.08
CA LYS A 333 15.98 6.36 -7.65
C LYS A 333 15.52 7.81 -7.45
N ARG A 334 15.80 8.41 -6.28
CA ARG A 334 15.52 9.83 -5.98
C ARG A 334 16.28 10.74 -6.93
N GLU A 335 17.58 10.50 -7.11
CA GLU A 335 18.44 11.28 -8.03
C GLU A 335 18.00 11.16 -9.50
N LEU A 336 17.70 9.95 -9.96
CA LEU A 336 17.31 9.71 -11.35
C LEU A 336 15.93 10.31 -11.67
N ARG A 337 14.97 10.22 -10.74
CA ARG A 337 13.65 10.85 -10.89
C ARG A 337 13.74 12.37 -10.92
N ALA A 338 14.61 12.98 -10.12
CA ALA A 338 14.84 14.43 -10.16
C ALA A 338 15.36 14.90 -11.54
N LYS A 339 16.02 14.03 -12.29
CA LYS A 339 16.50 14.27 -13.66
C LYS A 339 15.49 13.86 -14.74
N ASN A 340 14.28 13.42 -14.37
CA ASN A 340 13.25 12.91 -15.29
C ASN A 340 13.72 11.77 -16.21
N LEU A 341 14.71 10.99 -15.76
CA LEU A 341 15.24 9.88 -16.56
C LEU A 341 14.28 8.68 -16.54
N ARG A 342 14.26 7.95 -17.65
CA ARG A 342 13.43 6.75 -17.84
C ARG A 342 14.32 5.57 -18.20
N TYR A 343 13.88 4.39 -17.80
CA TYR A 343 14.51 3.13 -18.18
C TYR A 343 13.67 2.47 -19.28
N ASP A 344 14.34 1.97 -20.31
CA ASP A 344 13.73 1.40 -21.52
C ASP A 344 14.31 0.02 -21.90
N GLY A 345 15.04 -0.61 -20.97
CA GLY A 345 15.66 -1.91 -21.23
C GLY A 345 14.66 -3.07 -21.36
N PRO A 346 15.11 -4.21 -21.93
CA PRO A 346 14.23 -5.32 -22.28
C PRO A 346 13.73 -6.08 -21.04
N LEU A 347 12.59 -6.76 -21.21
CA LEU A 347 12.15 -7.80 -20.29
C LEU A 347 12.74 -9.14 -20.73
N ARG A 348 13.67 -9.68 -19.94
CA ARG A 348 14.32 -10.97 -20.21
C ARG A 348 13.41 -12.15 -19.86
N PRO A 349 13.74 -13.40 -20.27
CA PRO A 349 13.09 -14.58 -19.72
C PRO A 349 13.14 -14.59 -18.19
N ALA A 350 12.09 -15.12 -17.56
CA ALA A 350 12.08 -15.32 -16.12
C ALA A 350 13.06 -16.45 -15.76
N ASP A 351 13.66 -16.36 -14.57
CA ASP A 351 14.49 -17.43 -14.02
C ASP A 351 13.60 -18.67 -13.74
N GLU A 352 14.05 -19.85 -14.16
CA GLU A 352 13.29 -21.10 -13.95
C GLU A 352 13.06 -21.39 -12.47
N MET A 353 14.00 -20.96 -11.61
CA MET A 353 13.93 -21.08 -10.17
C MET A 353 13.23 -19.90 -9.49
N ALA A 354 12.65 -18.95 -10.25
CA ALA A 354 12.04 -17.74 -9.71
C ALA A 354 11.04 -18.04 -8.58
N LYS A 355 10.12 -18.99 -8.79
CA LYS A 355 9.12 -19.38 -7.78
C LYS A 355 9.72 -20.00 -6.52
N HIS A 356 10.87 -20.68 -6.67
CA HIS A 356 11.56 -21.39 -5.57
C HIS A 356 12.50 -20.48 -4.77
N ARG A 357 12.85 -19.29 -5.30
CA ARG A 357 13.73 -18.31 -4.66
C ARG A 357 13.00 -17.20 -3.90
N LEU A 358 11.66 -17.18 -3.95
CA LEU A 358 10.86 -16.28 -3.11
C LEU A 358 10.96 -16.67 -1.63
N VAL A 359 10.82 -15.69 -0.73
CA VAL A 359 11.12 -15.89 0.70
C VAL A 359 9.87 -16.38 1.43
N PRO A 360 9.85 -17.57 2.06
CA PRO A 360 8.71 -18.00 2.86
C PRO A 360 8.40 -17.00 3.98
N VAL A 361 7.15 -16.59 4.15
CA VAL A 361 6.77 -15.52 5.10
C VAL A 361 7.14 -15.89 6.54
N LYS A 362 6.97 -17.15 6.94
CA LYS A 362 7.38 -17.63 8.26
C LYS A 362 8.89 -17.43 8.51
N ARG A 363 9.74 -17.75 7.52
CA ARG A 363 11.19 -17.53 7.62
C ARG A 363 11.52 -16.05 7.66
N LEU A 364 10.78 -15.22 6.92
CA LEU A 364 10.95 -13.76 6.94
C LEU A 364 10.69 -13.20 8.33
N ILE A 365 9.57 -13.56 8.98
CA ILE A 365 9.22 -13.12 10.34
C ILE A 365 10.37 -13.41 11.32
N SER A 366 10.86 -14.66 11.36
CA SER A 366 11.96 -15.02 12.25
C SER A 366 13.28 -14.34 11.89
N LYS A 367 13.60 -14.19 10.60
CA LYS A 367 14.81 -13.47 10.16
C LYS A 367 14.79 -12.00 10.56
N LEU A 368 13.60 -11.39 10.61
CA LEU A 368 13.40 -10.02 11.04
C LEU A 368 13.36 -9.87 12.57
N GLY A 369 13.37 -10.98 13.32
CA GLY A 369 13.25 -10.99 14.76
C GLY A 369 11.83 -10.72 15.25
N LEU A 370 10.80 -10.80 14.41
CA LEU A 370 9.45 -10.32 14.75
C LEU A 370 8.63 -11.28 15.61
N ASP A 371 9.08 -12.52 15.83
CA ASP A 371 8.32 -13.56 16.55
C ASP A 371 7.73 -13.09 17.90
N PRO A 372 8.45 -12.37 18.79
CA PRO A 372 7.89 -11.91 20.07
C PRO A 372 6.76 -10.88 19.94
N TRP A 373 6.66 -10.24 18.79
CA TRP A 373 5.77 -9.11 18.53
C TRP A 373 4.71 -9.43 17.48
N TYR A 374 4.72 -10.63 16.91
CA TYR A 374 3.78 -11.05 15.88
C TYR A 374 2.46 -11.48 16.52
N GLN A 375 1.49 -10.58 16.57
CA GLN A 375 0.18 -10.82 17.19
C GLN A 375 -0.95 -10.83 16.15
N GLU A 376 -2.11 -11.40 16.50
CA GLU A 376 -3.24 -11.56 15.56
C GLU A 376 -4.00 -10.26 15.25
N ALA A 377 -4.00 -9.28 16.17
CA ALA A 377 -4.60 -7.96 15.98
C ALA A 377 -6.02 -8.01 15.35
N PRO A 378 -7.00 -8.59 16.05
CA PRO A 378 -8.35 -8.83 15.51
C PRO A 378 -9.07 -7.52 15.15
N LEU A 379 -9.90 -7.59 14.10
CA LEU A 379 -10.75 -6.50 13.64
C LEU A 379 -11.88 -6.27 14.64
N THR A 380 -11.91 -5.08 15.20
CA THR A 380 -12.90 -4.65 16.17
C THR A 380 -14.01 -3.86 15.49
N ALA A 381 -15.20 -3.89 16.08
CA ALA A 381 -16.32 -3.03 15.68
C ALA A 381 -16.29 -1.65 16.38
N VAL A 382 -15.21 -1.35 17.12
CA VAL A 382 -15.09 -0.09 17.85
C VAL A 382 -15.03 1.07 16.87
N GLU A 383 -15.91 2.06 17.07
CA GLU A 383 -15.88 3.32 16.35
C GLU A 383 -15.36 4.40 17.30
N PRO A 384 -14.10 4.83 17.18
CA PRO A 384 -13.56 5.81 18.11
C PRO A 384 -14.20 7.18 17.87
N GLU A 385 -14.57 7.82 18.98
CA GLU A 385 -14.94 9.22 18.98
C GLU A 385 -13.69 10.08 19.13
N VAL A 386 -13.45 10.93 18.13
CA VAL A 386 -12.29 11.82 18.08
C VAL A 386 -12.74 13.26 18.23
N ALA A 387 -12.05 14.02 19.06
CA ALA A 387 -12.35 15.43 19.33
C ALA A 387 -11.83 16.34 18.21
N CYS A 388 -10.72 15.97 17.57
CA CYS A 388 -10.06 16.77 16.55
C CYS A 388 -9.48 15.86 15.46
N VAL A 389 -9.51 16.32 14.21
CA VAL A 389 -8.85 15.66 13.08
C VAL A 389 -8.15 16.69 12.22
N THR A 390 -6.95 16.37 11.74
CA THR A 390 -6.21 17.17 10.77
C THR A 390 -6.09 16.40 9.46
N LEU A 391 -6.81 16.85 8.44
CA LEU A 391 -6.90 16.22 7.13
C LEU A 391 -5.90 16.85 6.16
N PRO A 392 -4.81 16.16 5.77
CA PRO A 392 -3.91 16.70 4.77
C PRO A 392 -4.62 16.88 3.42
N LEU A 393 -4.32 17.98 2.72
CA LEU A 393 -4.86 18.28 1.40
C LEU A 393 -4.29 17.37 0.30
N ARG A 394 -3.12 16.77 0.55
CA ARG A 394 -2.49 15.79 -0.34
C ARG A 394 -2.37 14.44 0.36
N GLN A 395 -3.20 13.47 -0.06
CA GLN A 395 -3.22 12.11 0.49
C GLN A 395 -2.92 11.05 -0.60
N HIS A 396 -2.27 11.46 -1.68
CA HIS A 396 -2.00 10.64 -2.86
C HIS A 396 -0.88 11.22 -3.73
N ILE A 397 -0.44 10.45 -4.74
CA ILE A 397 0.60 10.84 -5.71
C ILE A 397 0.25 12.10 -6.54
N GLY A 398 -1.04 12.36 -6.76
CA GLY A 398 -1.55 13.54 -7.46
C GLY A 398 -1.30 14.89 -6.78
N ILE A 399 -1.90 15.96 -7.31
CA ILE A 399 -1.78 17.33 -6.77
C ILE A 399 -2.57 17.51 -5.47
N SER A 400 -2.25 18.54 -4.68
CA SER A 400 -3.04 18.85 -3.48
C SER A 400 -4.46 19.31 -3.85
N ALA A 401 -5.46 18.90 -3.08
CA ALA A 401 -6.81 19.45 -3.17
C ALA A 401 -6.84 20.91 -2.69
N VAL A 402 -7.74 21.70 -3.25
CA VAL A 402 -7.94 23.12 -2.90
C VAL A 402 -9.15 23.21 -1.97
N PRO A 403 -9.01 23.80 -0.76
CA PRO A 403 -10.13 23.99 0.16
C PRO A 403 -11.31 24.71 -0.49
N CYS A 404 -12.53 24.23 -0.21
CA CYS A 404 -13.78 24.83 -0.64
C CYS A 404 -14.68 25.25 0.54
N VAL A 405 -14.14 25.25 1.76
CA VAL A 405 -14.79 25.66 3.02
C VAL A 405 -14.01 26.79 3.68
N ALA A 406 -14.63 27.49 4.63
CA ALA A 406 -14.00 28.57 5.39
C ALA A 406 -13.80 28.23 6.89
N PRO A 407 -12.82 28.86 7.58
CA PRO A 407 -12.71 28.73 9.04
C PRO A 407 -14.00 29.20 9.74
N GLY A 408 -14.42 28.46 10.76
CA GLY A 408 -15.67 28.68 11.50
C GLY A 408 -16.91 28.02 10.87
N GLU A 409 -16.80 27.47 9.66
CA GLU A 409 -17.91 26.78 9.00
C GLU A 409 -18.26 25.46 9.70
N ARG A 410 -19.57 25.19 9.86
CA ARG A 410 -20.08 23.89 10.32
C ARG A 410 -20.13 22.92 9.15
N VAL A 411 -19.56 21.74 9.34
CA VAL A 411 -19.50 20.69 8.33
C VAL A 411 -20.09 19.39 8.87
N THR A 412 -20.70 18.62 7.97
CA THR A 412 -21.21 17.28 8.29
C THR A 412 -20.29 16.21 7.73
N ARG A 413 -20.20 15.05 8.39
CA ARG A 413 -19.37 13.92 7.97
C ARG A 413 -19.74 13.52 6.54
N GLY A 414 -18.75 13.55 5.66
CA GLY A 414 -18.89 13.27 4.23
C GLY A 414 -19.06 14.50 3.35
N GLN A 415 -19.25 15.70 3.93
CA GLN A 415 -19.19 16.94 3.16
C GLN A 415 -17.80 17.11 2.52
N VAL A 416 -17.78 17.57 1.27
CA VAL A 416 -16.53 17.92 0.57
C VAL A 416 -15.91 19.14 1.25
N LEU A 417 -14.65 19.03 1.64
CA LEU A 417 -13.88 20.12 2.25
C LEU A 417 -12.87 20.74 1.30
N ALA A 418 -12.37 19.94 0.36
CA ALA A 418 -11.45 20.37 -0.66
C ALA A 418 -11.64 19.51 -1.91
N ASP A 419 -11.59 20.12 -3.09
CA ASP A 419 -11.67 19.41 -4.36
C ASP A 419 -10.44 19.71 -5.24
N ILE A 420 -10.27 18.92 -6.28
CA ILE A 420 -9.22 19.09 -7.27
C ILE A 420 -9.75 19.88 -8.48
N PRO A 421 -8.90 20.69 -9.14
CA PRO A 421 -9.19 21.21 -10.48
C PRO A 421 -9.65 20.10 -11.43
N ALA A 422 -10.54 20.45 -12.37
CA ALA A 422 -10.97 19.55 -13.43
C ALA A 422 -9.74 18.98 -14.18
N ASP A 423 -9.82 17.70 -14.56
CA ASP A 423 -8.78 16.94 -15.26
C ASP A 423 -7.43 16.79 -14.54
N ALA A 424 -7.31 17.27 -13.30
CA ALA A 424 -6.11 17.07 -12.51
C ALA A 424 -6.04 15.65 -11.94
N LEU A 425 -4.83 15.09 -11.90
CA LEU A 425 -4.57 13.86 -11.17
C LEU A 425 -4.70 14.14 -9.67
N GLY A 426 -5.79 13.71 -9.04
CA GLY A 426 -5.96 13.78 -7.59
C GLY A 426 -7.30 13.23 -7.10
N ALA A 427 -7.72 13.55 -5.88
CA ALA A 427 -8.99 13.13 -5.32
C ALA A 427 -9.48 14.11 -4.23
N PRO A 428 -10.79 14.40 -4.15
CA PRO A 428 -11.33 15.27 -3.11
C PRO A 428 -11.11 14.77 -1.68
N VAL A 429 -11.09 15.71 -0.75
CA VAL A 429 -11.00 15.50 0.71
C VAL A 429 -12.34 15.82 1.34
N HIS A 430 -12.78 14.96 2.25
CA HIS A 430 -14.10 15.04 2.88
C HIS A 430 -13.97 15.13 4.40
N ALA A 431 -14.98 15.71 5.04
CA ALA A 431 -15.08 15.73 6.49
C ALA A 431 -15.20 14.31 7.04
N SER A 432 -14.27 13.92 7.90
CA SER A 432 -14.28 12.60 8.54
C SER A 432 -15.13 12.55 9.81
N ILE A 433 -15.49 13.71 10.35
CA ILE A 433 -16.37 13.91 11.51
C ILE A 433 -17.32 15.08 11.25
N ASP A 434 -18.43 15.12 11.99
CA ASP A 434 -19.26 16.31 12.12
C ASP A 434 -18.53 17.33 13.01
N GLY A 435 -18.60 18.62 12.69
CA GLY A 435 -17.96 19.63 13.52
C GLY A 435 -17.76 20.99 12.86
N LEU A 436 -16.76 21.71 13.37
CA LEU A 436 -16.37 23.05 12.90
C LEU A 436 -15.00 23.01 12.24
N VAL A 437 -14.84 23.76 11.14
CA VAL A 437 -13.54 24.01 10.53
C VAL A 437 -12.75 24.97 11.42
N SER A 438 -11.84 24.43 12.23
CA SER A 438 -11.04 25.23 13.17
C SER A 438 -9.89 25.98 12.51
N ALA A 439 -9.25 25.38 11.50
CA ALA A 439 -8.12 25.96 10.79
C ALA A 439 -7.98 25.40 9.38
N ILE A 440 -7.51 26.23 8.46
CA ILE A 440 -7.09 25.85 7.11
C ILE A 440 -5.67 26.36 6.92
N THR A 441 -4.76 25.48 6.51
CA THR A 441 -3.36 25.79 6.18
C THR A 441 -3.09 25.41 4.73
N GLU A 442 -1.92 25.75 4.21
CA GLU A 442 -1.49 25.32 2.87
C GLU A 442 -1.42 23.78 2.71
N GLN A 443 -1.32 23.04 3.82
CA GLN A 443 -1.09 21.60 3.80
C GLN A 443 -2.27 20.77 4.31
N ALA A 444 -3.17 21.34 5.11
CA ALA A 444 -4.21 20.59 5.80
C ALA A 444 -5.40 21.44 6.26
N ILE A 445 -6.53 20.77 6.51
CA ILE A 445 -7.74 21.30 7.15
C ILE A 445 -7.92 20.62 8.50
N THR A 446 -8.14 21.39 9.57
CA THR A 446 -8.39 20.85 10.91
C THR A 446 -9.84 21.04 11.30
N LEU A 447 -10.51 19.94 11.68
CA LEU A 447 -11.87 19.95 12.20
C LEU A 447 -11.87 19.67 13.70
N VAL A 448 -12.74 20.34 14.43
CA VAL A 448 -13.03 20.07 15.84
C VAL A 448 -14.47 19.61 15.95
N ARG A 449 -14.70 18.50 16.66
CA ARG A 449 -16.04 17.95 16.91
C ARG A 449 -16.91 19.02 17.57
N GLY A 450 -18.11 19.21 17.03
CA GLY A 450 -19.03 20.29 17.42
C GLY A 450 -20.34 19.82 18.01
#